data_AF-A0A1S9T540-F1
#
_entry.id   AF-A0A1S9T540-F1
#
_cell.length_a   1.000
_cell.length_b   1.000
_cell.length_c   1.000
_cell.angle_alpha   90.00
_cell.angle_beta   90.00
_cell.angle_gamma   90.00
#
_symmetry.space_group_name_H-M   'P 1'
#
loop_
_entity.id
_entity.type
_entity.pdbx_description
1 polymer ?
#
loop_
_entity_poly.entity_id
_entity_poly.type
_entity_poly.pdbx_seq_one_letter_code
_entity_poly.pdbx_strand_id
1 'polypeptide(L)' 'YGLGIYETKLPNGVPIWGHTGGIPGFSTFAGGTLGGKHTLAVNFNSLGKADNPDPFKNILLAEFSK' A
#
# COMPACT_ATOMS: atom_id res chain seq x y z
N TYR A 1 -0.62 5.13 12.91
CA TYR A 1 -1.57 4.00 13.04
C TYR A 1 -2.82 4.48 13.75
N GLY A 2 -4.00 4.10 13.26
CA GLY A 2 -5.31 4.30 13.89
C GLY A 2 -5.90 2.96 14.38
N LEU A 3 -7.22 2.76 14.24
CA LEU A 3 -7.89 1.51 14.63
C LEU A 3 -7.90 0.49 13.47
N GLY A 4 -6.80 -0.25 13.31
CA GLY A 4 -6.67 -1.28 12.25
C GLY A 4 -6.40 -0.73 10.84
N ILE A 5 -6.01 0.55 10.75
CA ILE A 5 -5.63 1.22 9.50
C ILE A 5 -4.46 2.17 9.78
N TYR A 6 -3.60 2.42 8.79
CA TYR A 6 -2.53 3.40 8.90
C TYR A 6 -2.42 4.26 7.64
N GLU A 7 -1.75 5.39 7.81
CA GLU A 7 -1.43 6.33 6.74
C GLU A 7 -0.07 5.98 6.14
N THR A 8 -0.02 5.74 4.83
CA THR A 8 1.20 5.77 4.02
C THR A 8 1.37 7.17 3.46
N LYS A 9 2.36 7.91 3.95
CA LYS A 9 2.73 9.24 3.44
C LYS A 9 3.67 9.10 2.25
N LEU A 10 3.22 9.53 1.08
CA LEU A 10 4.07 9.59 -0.10
C LEU A 10 4.92 10.89 -0.10
N PRO A 11 6.10 10.89 -0.76
CA PRO A 11 6.95 12.08 -0.94
C PRO A 11 6.24 13.30 -1.51
N ASN A 12 5.18 13.12 -2.31
CA ASN A 12 4.37 14.20 -2.87
C ASN A 12 3.33 14.78 -1.89
N GLY A 13 3.26 14.26 -0.65
CA GLY A 13 2.35 14.71 0.39
C GLY A 13 0.94 14.10 0.33
N VAL A 14 0.63 13.24 -0.64
CA VAL A 14 -0.69 12.59 -0.73
C VAL A 14 -0.81 11.51 0.36
N PRO A 15 -1.82 11.59 1.25
CA PRO A 15 -2.05 10.59 2.28
C PRO A 15 -2.87 9.43 1.74
N ILE A 16 -2.34 8.21 1.86
CA ILE A 16 -3.07 6.98 1.51
C ILE A 16 -3.39 6.24 2.81
N TRP A 17 -4.66 5.96 3.05
CA TRP A 17 -5.13 5.21 4.21
C TRP A 17 -5.40 3.75 3.82
N GLY A 18 -4.82 2.81 4.54
CA GLY A 18 -4.94 1.39 4.23
C GLY A 18 -4.23 0.47 5.20
N HIS A 19 -3.99 -0.76 4.76
CA HIS A 19 -3.25 -1.76 5.52
C HIS A 19 -2.51 -2.74 4.59
N THR A 20 -1.36 -3.24 5.04
CA THR A 20 -0.66 -4.37 4.42
C THR A 20 -1.19 -5.72 4.94
N GLY A 21 -1.05 -6.77 4.14
CA GLY A 21 -1.32 -8.15 4.53
C GLY A 21 -0.11 -9.03 4.20
N GLY A 22 0.17 -9.99 5.07
CA GLY A 22 1.24 -10.97 4.86
C GLY A 22 0.85 -12.32 5.45
N ILE A 23 0.82 -13.35 4.61
CA ILE A 23 0.58 -14.76 4.98
C ILE A 23 1.41 -15.65 4.04
N PRO A 24 1.86 -16.87 4.42
CA PRO A 24 2.68 -17.68 3.53
C PRO A 24 2.10 -17.81 2.11
N GLY A 25 2.91 -17.43 1.12
CA GLY A 25 2.51 -17.40 -0.30
C GLY A 25 1.88 -16.08 -0.76
N PHE A 26 1.59 -15.12 0.11
CA PHE A 26 0.92 -13.87 -0.29
C PHE A 26 1.40 -12.62 0.48
N SER A 27 1.56 -11.54 -0.26
CA SER A 27 1.78 -10.19 0.29
C SER A 27 0.83 -9.22 -0.37
N THR A 28 0.09 -8.42 0.40
CA THR A 28 -1.00 -7.57 -0.10
C THR A 28 -0.90 -6.16 0.45
N PHE A 29 -1.40 -5.18 -0.30
CA PHE A 29 -1.77 -3.86 0.21
C PHE A 29 -3.17 -3.51 -0.31
N ALA A 30 -3.99 -2.90 0.53
CA ALA A 30 -5.26 -2.30 0.14
C ALA A 30 -5.45 -0.96 0.85
N GLY A 31 -5.83 0.08 0.10
CA GLY A 31 -6.05 1.41 0.63
C GLY A 31 -6.52 2.42 -0.39
N GLY A 32 -6.63 3.68 0.02
CA GLY A 32 -7.03 4.77 -0.85
C GLY A 32 -6.93 6.14 -0.19
N THR A 33 -7.26 7.17 -0.96
CA THR A 33 -7.33 8.55 -0.48
C THR A 33 -8.57 8.78 0.37
N LEU A 34 -8.54 9.85 1.17
CA LEU A 34 -9.68 10.26 1.99
C LEU A 34 -10.94 10.45 1.12
N GLY A 35 -12.08 9.98 1.63
CA GLY A 35 -13.36 10.05 0.90
C GLY A 35 -13.56 8.93 -0.12
N GLY A 36 -12.59 8.03 -0.31
CA GLY A 36 -12.78 6.76 -1.00
C GLY A 36 -12.98 6.83 -2.51
N LYS A 37 -12.69 7.97 -3.15
CA LYS A 37 -12.86 8.15 -4.60
C LYS A 37 -11.70 7.60 -5.44
N HIS A 38 -10.55 7.34 -4.81
CA HIS A 38 -9.36 6.81 -5.47
C HIS A 38 -8.73 5.74 -4.57
N THR A 39 -8.80 4.49 -5.00
CA THR A 39 -8.43 3.30 -4.21
C THR A 39 -7.58 2.35 -5.03
N LEU A 40 -6.68 1.62 -4.36
CA LEU A 40 -5.86 0.58 -4.96
C LEU A 40 -5.85 -0.67 -4.06
N ALA A 41 -5.94 -1.84 -4.68
CA ALA A 41 -5.62 -3.12 -4.05
C ALA A 41 -4.63 -3.87 -4.94
N VAL A 42 -3.57 -4.42 -4.33
CA VAL A 42 -2.48 -5.11 -5.04
C VAL A 42 -2.01 -6.32 -4.24
N ASN A 43 -1.67 -7.40 -4.95
CA ASN A 43 -1.24 -8.66 -4.35
C ASN A 43 -0.04 -9.26 -5.10
N PHE A 44 0.91 -9.80 -4.34
CA PHE A 44 1.97 -10.68 -4.82
C PHE A 44 1.71 -12.11 -4.34
N ASN A 45 1.94 -13.10 -5.20
CA ASN A 45 1.78 -14.54 -4.91
C ASN A 45 3.05 -15.16 -4.30
N SER A 46 3.80 -14.36 -3.53
CA SER A 46 4.94 -14.82 -2.75
C SER A 46 5.03 -14.03 -1.45
N LEU A 47 5.32 -14.75 -0.36
CA LEU A 47 5.74 -14.17 0.91
C LEU A 47 7.26 -14.40 1.01
N GLY A 48 8.00 -13.76 0.12
CA GLY A 48 9.44 -13.93 -0.03
C GLY A 48 10.17 -12.61 0.10
N LYS A 49 11.50 -12.70 0.31
CA LYS A 49 12.43 -11.57 0.21
C LYS A 49 12.28 -10.93 -1.18
N ALA A 50 11.38 -9.98 -1.34
CA ALA A 50 11.53 -9.00 -2.39
C ALA A 50 12.89 -8.31 -2.14
N ASP A 51 13.61 -7.96 -3.19
CA ASP A 51 14.87 -7.20 -3.09
C ASP A 51 14.67 -5.83 -2.38
N ASN A 52 13.41 -5.46 -2.14
CA ASN A 52 12.97 -4.25 -1.50
C ASN A 52 12.11 -4.58 -0.26
N PRO A 53 12.43 -4.02 0.93
CA PRO A 53 11.61 -4.18 2.14
C PRO A 53 10.21 -3.56 2.05
N ASP A 54 9.95 -2.68 1.07
CA ASP A 54 8.64 -2.11 0.78
C ASP A 54 8.28 -2.29 -0.70
N PRO A 55 7.78 -3.48 -1.09
CA PRO A 55 7.52 -3.82 -2.48
C PRO A 55 6.36 -3.03 -3.10
N PHE A 56 5.54 -2.34 -2.29
CA PHE A 56 4.38 -1.58 -2.77
C PHE A 56 4.69 -0.10 -3.05
N LYS A 57 5.75 0.46 -2.46
CA LYS A 57 6.07 1.89 -2.52
C LYS A 57 6.00 2.51 -3.93
N ASN A 58 6.66 1.91 -4.91
CA ASN A 58 6.73 2.46 -6.26
C ASN A 58 5.40 2.37 -7.01
N ILE A 59 4.60 1.35 -6.72
CA ILE A 59 3.24 1.21 -7.26
C ILE A 59 2.35 2.33 -6.69
N LEU A 60 2.41 2.57 -5.38
CA LEU A 60 1.66 3.64 -4.72
C LEU A 60 2.10 5.02 -5.24
N LEU A 61 3.40 5.25 -5.40
CA LEU A 61 3.92 6.46 -6.01
C LEU A 61 3.36 6.68 -7.42
N ALA A 62 3.43 5.68 -8.29
CA ALA A 62 2.95 5.81 -9.66
C ALA A 62 1.43 6.07 -9.73
N GLU A 63 0.65 5.41 -8.89
CA GLU A 63 -0.81 5.52 -8.90
C GLU A 63 -1.32 6.84 -8.30
N PHE A 64 -0.71 7.32 -7.21
CA PHE A 64 -1.20 8.45 -6.43
C PHE A 64 -0.38 9.74 -6.58
N SER A 65 0.57 9.81 -7.54
CA SER A 65 1.38 11.02 -7.80
C SER A 65 0.94 11.87 -8.99
N LYS A 66 -0.31 11.76 -9.41
CA LYS A 66 -0.90 12.66 -10.42
C LYS A 66 -1.46 13.94 -9.81
#